data_AF-A0A2W6CX39-F1
#
_entry.id   AF-A0A2W6CX39-F1
#
_cell.length_a   1.000
_cell.length_b   1.000
_cell.length_c   1.000
_cell.angle_alpha   90.00
_cell.angle_beta   90.00
_cell.angle_gamma   90.00
#
_symmetry.space_group_name_H-M   'P 1'
#
loop_
_entity.id
_entity.type
_entity.pdbx_description
1 polymer ?
#
loop_
_entity_poly.entity_id
_entity_poly.type
_entity_poly.pdbx_seq_one_letter_code
_entity_poly.pdbx_strand_id
1 'polypeptide(L)'
;MNTIFLPCTRPTIDPDTFFPATPEELAAAQAVCATCTMTTRCLADALRAGTTDGVWGGVLLERGQIIAQKRRAGRPRKSETVAA
;
A
#
# COMPACT_ATOMS: atom_id res chain seq x y z
N MET A 1 -5.28 -3.86 -30.30
CA MET A 1 -5.35 -4.80 -29.15
C MET A 1 -4.89 -4.05 -27.91
N ASN A 2 -5.75 -3.90 -26.89
CA ASN A 2 -5.40 -3.22 -25.65
C ASN A 2 -5.02 -4.28 -24.60
N THR A 3 -3.75 -4.69 -24.57
CA THR A 3 -3.29 -5.72 -23.64
C THR A 3 -3.23 -5.12 -22.23
N ILE A 4 -4.20 -5.48 -21.39
CA ILE A 4 -4.19 -5.14 -19.97
C ILE A 4 -3.06 -5.93 -19.30
N PHE A 5 -2.07 -5.23 -18.74
CA PHE A 5 -0.97 -5.84 -18.01
C PHE A 5 -1.14 -5.57 -16.52
N LEU A 6 -1.52 -6.61 -15.77
CA LEU A 6 -1.79 -6.59 -14.33
C LEU A 6 -0.78 -7.49 -13.62
N PRO A 7 0.41 -6.98 -13.28
CA PRO A 7 1.45 -7.77 -12.62
C PRO A 7 1.02 -8.23 -11.22
N CYS A 8 0.19 -7.43 -10.53
CA CYS A 8 -0.31 -7.71 -9.18
C CYS A 8 -1.24 -8.93 -9.08
N THR A 9 -1.81 -9.40 -10.20
CA THR A 9 -2.66 -10.60 -10.22
C THR A 9 -1.91 -11.83 -10.71
N ARG A 10 -0.60 -11.73 -10.99
CA ARG A 10 0.18 -12.89 -11.42
C ARG A 10 0.42 -13.85 -10.24
N PRO A 11 0.35 -15.18 -10.46
CA PRO A 11 0.66 -16.17 -9.42
C PRO A 11 2.08 -16.10 -8.85
N THR A 12 2.99 -15.42 -9.56
CA THR A 12 4.40 -15.26 -9.16
C THR A 12 4.62 -14.14 -8.15
N ILE A 13 3.62 -13.27 -7.92
CA ILE A 13 3.69 -12.16 -6.97
C ILE A 13 2.80 -12.51 -5.79
N ASP A 14 3.38 -12.45 -4.60
CA ASP A 14 2.63 -12.63 -3.35
C ASP A 14 1.69 -11.41 -3.14
N PRO A 15 0.37 -11.61 -2.95
CA PRO A 15 -0.55 -10.53 -2.59
C PRO A 15 -0.11 -9.69 -1.39
N ASP A 16 0.59 -10.29 -0.42
CA ASP A 16 1.07 -9.63 0.80
C ASP A 16 2.11 -8.53 0.49
N THR A 17 2.77 -8.61 -0.67
CA THR A 17 3.70 -7.58 -1.16
C THR A 17 3.03 -6.20 -1.20
N PHE A 18 1.73 -6.13 -1.49
CA PHE A 18 1.00 -4.86 -1.59
C PHE A 18 0.55 -4.31 -0.23
N PHE A 19 0.91 -4.94 0.89
CA PHE A 19 0.60 -4.49 2.24
C PHE A 19 1.87 -4.22 3.06
N PRO A 20 2.75 -3.31 2.61
CA PRO A 20 4.08 -3.13 3.19
C PRO A 20 4.01 -2.65 4.65
N ALA A 21 4.90 -3.19 5.47
CA ALA A 21 5.18 -2.76 6.84
C ALA A 21 6.41 -1.83 6.90
N THR A 22 7.34 -1.96 5.95
CA THR A 22 8.57 -1.17 5.89
C THR A 22 8.66 -0.28 4.64
N PRO A 23 9.47 0.80 4.64
CA PRO A 23 9.72 1.59 3.43
C PRO A 23 10.35 0.79 2.28
N GLU A 24 11.12 -0.25 2.59
CA GLU A 24 11.76 -1.12 1.60
C GLU A 24 10.73 -2.00 0.88
N GLU A 25 9.81 -2.61 1.64
CA GLU A 25 8.67 -3.36 1.09
C GLU A 25 7.76 -2.44 0.27
N LEU A 26 7.55 -1.20 0.72
CA LEU A 26 6.79 -0.21 -0.01
C LEU A 26 7.41 0.08 -1.38
N ALA A 27 8.72 0.31 -1.42
CA ALA A 27 9.43 0.55 -2.68
C ALA A 27 9.32 -0.66 -3.63
N ALA A 28 9.41 -1.89 -3.10
CA ALA A 28 9.24 -3.11 -3.88
C ALA A 28 7.82 -3.22 -4.49
N ALA A 29 6.78 -2.97 -3.68
CA ALA A 29 5.39 -2.98 -4.13
C ALA A 29 5.12 -1.91 -5.21
N GLN A 30 5.67 -0.71 -5.01
CA GLN A 30 5.58 0.38 -5.98
C GLN A 30 6.27 0.02 -7.30
N ALA A 31 7.43 -0.63 -7.25
CA ALA A 31 8.14 -1.08 -8.45
C ALA A 31 7.31 -2.08 -9.26
N VAL A 32 6.62 -3.01 -8.60
CA VAL A 32 5.69 -3.94 -9.27
C VAL A 32 4.54 -3.16 -9.91
N CYS A 33 3.89 -2.25 -9.16
CA CYS A 33 2.80 -1.44 -9.68
C CYS A 33 3.22 -0.52 -10.86
N ALA A 34 4.45 -0.02 -10.90
CA ALA A 34 4.93 0.89 -11.94
C ALA A 34 4.93 0.25 -13.34
N THR A 35 4.95 -1.08 -13.43
CA THR A 35 4.88 -1.79 -14.71
C THR A 35 3.45 -1.98 -15.23
N CYS A 36 2.43 -1.71 -14.41
CA CYS A 36 1.03 -1.88 -14.74
C CYS A 36 0.51 -0.79 -15.69
N THR A 37 -0.29 -1.16 -16.69
CA THR A 37 -0.88 -0.20 -17.65
C THR A 37 -2.18 0.46 -17.14
N MET A 38 -2.71 0.02 -16.00
CA MET A 38 -3.99 0.48 -15.43
C MET A 38 -3.85 1.21 -14.09
N THR A 39 -2.67 1.73 -13.76
CA THR A 39 -2.37 2.39 -12.47
C THR A 39 -3.39 3.47 -12.12
N THR A 40 -3.69 4.39 -13.04
CA THR A 40 -4.65 5.49 -12.81
C THR A 40 -6.06 4.99 -12.49
N ARG A 41 -6.54 3.98 -13.22
CA ARG A 41 -7.88 3.43 -13.00
C ARG A 41 -7.94 2.64 -11.68
N CYS A 42 -6.91 1.84 -11.42
CA CYS A 42 -6.77 1.09 -10.17
C CYS A 42 -6.79 2.01 -8.94
N LEU A 43 -6.05 3.13 -9.00
CA LEU A 43 -6.05 4.11 -7.91
C LEU A 43 -7.43 4.75 -7.71
N ALA A 44 -8.09 5.16 -8.80
CA ALA A 44 -9.42 5.76 -8.72
C ALA A 44 -10.45 4.79 -8.10
N ASP A 45 -10.41 3.51 -8.48
CA ASP A 45 -11.31 2.50 -7.94
C ASP A 45 -10.99 2.19 -6.46
N ALA A 46 -9.71 2.15 -6.06
CA ALA A 46 -9.30 1.98 -4.66
C ALA A 46 -9.78 3.13 -3.76
N LEU A 47 -9.62 4.38 -4.23
CA LEU A 47 -10.11 5.56 -3.50
C LEU A 47 -11.64 5.56 -3.36
N ARG A 48 -12.37 5.11 -4.40
CA ARG A 48 -13.84 4.99 -4.36
C ARG A 48 -14.32 3.88 -3.44
N ALA A 49 -13.59 2.76 -3.38
CA ALA A 49 -13.92 1.63 -2.52
C ALA A 49 -13.65 1.92 -1.03
N GLY A 50 -12.82 2.93 -0.72
CA GLY A 50 -12.43 3.22 0.65
C GLY A 50 -11.58 2.10 1.25
N THR A 51 -10.74 1.43 0.44
CA THR A 51 -9.86 0.37 0.92
C THR A 51 -8.95 0.92 2.02
N THR A 52 -8.84 0.15 3.11
CA THR A 52 -8.27 0.65 4.35
C THR A 52 -6.76 0.80 4.25
N ASP A 53 -6.00 -0.18 3.75
CA ASP A 53 -4.53 -0.09 3.77
C ASP A 53 -3.89 -0.88 2.62
N GLY A 54 -2.82 -0.35 2.00
CA GLY A 54 -2.03 -1.07 0.99
C GLY A 54 -1.58 -0.20 -0.20
N VAL A 55 -0.81 -0.77 -1.12
CA VAL A 55 -0.32 -0.10 -2.34
C VAL A 55 -1.30 -0.32 -3.50
N TRP A 56 -1.82 0.78 -4.03
CA TRP A 56 -2.82 0.80 -5.09
C TRP A 56 -2.39 1.76 -6.19
N GLY A 57 -2.36 1.31 -7.45
CA GLY A 57 -1.94 2.16 -8.57
C GLY A 57 -0.55 2.80 -8.42
N GLY A 58 0.35 2.20 -7.62
CA GLY A 58 1.69 2.72 -7.36
C GLY A 58 1.81 3.70 -6.18
N VAL A 59 0.74 3.95 -5.43
CA VAL A 59 0.77 4.78 -4.22
C VAL A 59 0.30 4.01 -3.01
N LEU A 60 0.82 4.37 -1.83
CA LEU A 60 0.38 3.79 -0.57
C LEU A 60 -0.89 4.51 -0.09
N LEU A 61 -1.92 3.73 0.21
CA LEU A 61 -3.12 4.16 0.89
C LEU A 61 -3.09 3.72 2.36
N GLU A 62 -3.49 4.63 3.23
CA GLU A 62 -3.79 4.36 4.64
C GLU A 62 -5.10 5.09 4.97
N ARG A 63 -6.08 4.33 5.45
CA ARG A 63 -7.47 4.75 5.69
C ARG A 63 -8.09 5.49 4.49
N GLY A 64 -7.84 4.99 3.27
CA GLY A 64 -8.33 5.61 2.04
C GLY A 64 -7.69 6.97 1.70
N GLN A 65 -6.55 7.31 2.31
CA GLN A 65 -5.78 8.52 2.03
C GLN A 65 -4.42 8.15 1.46
N ILE A 66 -3.96 8.91 0.47
CA ILE A 66 -2.62 8.74 -0.10
C ILE A 66 -1.59 9.22 0.92
N ILE A 67 -0.66 8.34 1.29
CA ILE A 67 0.46 8.66 2.16
C ILE A 67 1.79 8.30 1.49
N ALA A 68 2.87 8.99 1.85
CA ALA A 68 4.20 8.70 1.30
C ALA A 68 4.82 7.43 1.90
N GLN A 69 4.56 7.17 3.18
CA GLN A 69 5.02 5.98 3.92
C GLN A 69 4.23 5.82 5.21
N LYS A 70 4.06 4.59 5.71
CA LYS A 70 3.50 4.37 7.05
C LYS A 70 4.37 5.07 8.08
N ARG A 71 3.75 5.79 9.01
CA ARG A 71 4.50 6.37 10.14
C ARG A 71 5.08 5.20 10.93
N ARG A 72 6.40 5.20 11.15
CA ARG A 72 7.00 4.29 12.13
C ARG A 72 6.26 4.52 13.44
N ALA A 73 5.74 3.45 14.05
CA ALA A 73 5.16 3.54 15.37
C ALA A 73 6.22 4.18 16.28
N GLY A 74 6.02 5.44 16.67
CA GLY A 74 6.84 6.06 17.69
C GLY A 74 6.72 5.16 18.92
N ARG A 75 7.85 4.78 19.53
CA ARG A 75 7.83 4.02 20.80
C ARG A 75 6.75 4.64 21.69
N PRO A 76 5.75 3.85 22.16
CA PRO A 76 4.70 4.41 23.01
C PRO A 76 5.38 5.16 24.15
N ARG A 77 4.95 6.41 24.39
CA ARG A 77 5.47 7.15 25.55
C ARG A 77 5.14 6.29 26.77
N LYS A 78 6.13 6.06 27.63
CA LYS A 78 5.97 5.31 28.88
C LYS A 78 4.88 6.03 29.68
N SER A 79 3.65 5.51 29.66
CA SER A 79 2.60 5.98 30.55
C SER A 79 2.97 5.47 31.92
N GLU A 80 3.54 6.36 32.73
CA GLU A 80 3.81 6.13 34.14
C GLU A 80 2.47 6.09 34.88
N THR A 81 1.82 4.93 34.85
CA THR A 81 0.67 4.63 35.71
C THR A 81 1.17 3.81 36.89
N VAL A 82 1.51 4.49 37.98
CA VAL A 82 1.60 3.90 39.32
C VAL A 82 0.33 4.36 40.04
N ALA A 83 -0.74 3.57 39.94
CA ALA A 83 -1.20 2.62 40.96
C ALA A 83 -1.82 3.33 42.19
N ALA A 84 -3.13 3.13 42.36
CA ALA A 84 -3.89 3.42 43.58
C ALA A 84 -3.96 2.18 44.47
#